data_AF-A0A1U7RJ32-F1
#
_entry.id   AF-A0A1U7RJ32-F1
#
_cell.length_a   1.000
_cell.length_b   1.000
_cell.length_c   1.000
_cell.angle_alpha   90.00
_cell.angle_beta   90.00
_cell.angle_gamma   90.00
#
_symmetry.space_group_name_H-M   'P 1'
#
loop_
_entity.id
_entity.type
_entity.pdbx_description
1 polymer ?
#
loop_
_entity_poly.entity_id
_entity_poly.type
_entity_poly.pdbx_seq_one_letter_code
_entity_poly.pdbx_strand_id
1 'polypeptide(L)'
;PKTEDAWVFAKPNAIQAIGVMSFAFICHHNCFLVYGSLEEPTVAKWCRVIHTSILVSVFICVLFATCGYLTFTGFTQGDLFENYCRSDDLVTFGRFCYGITVILTYPIECFVTREVIANVFLGGNPSSVFRIILTVVIITAATLVSLLIDCLGIVLELNVSTLKDLLRPF
;
A
#
# COMPACT_ATOMS: atom_id res chain seq x y z
N PRO A 1 13.22 -21.60 -12.32
CA PRO A 1 14.69 -21.62 -12.55
C PRO A 1 15.46 -21.47 -11.24
N LYS A 2 16.49 -22.27 -10.99
CA LYS A 2 17.27 -22.23 -9.74
C LYS A 2 18.37 -21.17 -9.83
N THR A 3 18.46 -20.30 -8.84
CA THR A 3 19.57 -19.35 -8.65
C THR A 3 20.45 -19.85 -7.50
N GLU A 4 21.77 -19.81 -7.65
CA GLU A 4 22.72 -20.36 -6.65
C GLU A 4 22.66 -19.61 -5.31
N ASP A 5 22.24 -18.35 -5.32
CA ASP A 5 22.15 -17.44 -4.18
C ASP A 5 20.69 -17.19 -3.71
N ALA A 6 19.76 -18.08 -4.06
CA ALA A 6 18.34 -17.95 -3.71
C ALA A 6 18.05 -18.00 -2.20
N TRP A 7 18.88 -18.71 -1.43
CA TRP A 7 18.61 -18.96 0.00
C TRP A 7 19.52 -18.18 0.94
N VAL A 8 20.19 -17.15 0.43
CA VAL A 8 21.00 -16.24 1.25
C VAL A 8 20.06 -15.41 2.14
N PHE A 9 20.30 -15.44 3.45
CA PHE A 9 19.44 -14.82 4.46
C PHE A 9 19.21 -13.32 4.25
N ALA A 10 20.24 -12.58 3.85
CA ALA A 10 20.15 -11.15 3.63
C ALA A 10 20.97 -10.71 2.43
N LYS A 11 20.34 -9.89 1.58
CA LYS A 11 20.97 -9.18 0.47
C LYS A 11 20.86 -7.67 0.72
N PRO A 12 21.67 -6.82 0.08
CA PRO A 12 21.66 -5.36 0.30
C PRO A 12 20.27 -4.71 0.11
N ASN A 13 19.42 -5.29 -0.75
CA ASN A 13 18.04 -4.87 -0.98
C ASN A 13 17.06 -5.26 0.14
N ALA A 14 17.50 -5.96 1.21
CA ALA A 14 16.65 -6.27 2.37
C ALA A 14 16.10 -5.01 3.03
N ILE A 15 16.85 -3.90 3.02
CA ILE A 15 16.38 -2.63 3.57
C ILE A 15 15.22 -2.06 2.76
N GLN A 16 15.26 -2.21 1.44
CA GLN A 16 14.18 -1.79 0.56
C GLN A 16 12.92 -2.65 0.80
N ALA A 17 13.10 -3.96 0.99
CA ALA A 17 12.02 -4.87 1.35
C ALA A 17 11.33 -4.47 2.67
N ILE A 18 12.08 -4.00 3.68
CA ILE A 18 11.48 -3.51 4.94
C ILE A 18 10.52 -2.34 4.68
N GLY A 19 10.89 -1.36 3.86
CA GLY A 19 9.98 -0.25 3.60
C GLY A 19 8.80 -0.62 2.71
N VAL A 20 8.95 -1.56 1.77
CA VAL A 20 7.82 -2.15 1.03
C VAL A 20 6.85 -2.83 2.00
N MET A 21 7.36 -3.61 2.94
CA MET A 21 6.55 -4.28 3.97
C MET A 21 5.88 -3.28 4.90
N SER A 22 6.57 -2.22 5.32
CA SER A 22 5.98 -1.14 6.11
C SER A 22 4.80 -0.51 5.36
N PHE A 23 4.97 -0.17 4.07
CA PHE A 23 3.92 0.40 3.24
C PHE A 23 2.72 -0.55 3.09
N ALA A 24 2.96 -1.85 2.88
CA ALA A 24 1.90 -2.85 2.74
C ALA A 24 1.00 -2.97 3.98
N PHE A 25 1.51 -2.63 5.18
CA PHE A 25 0.77 -2.66 6.43
C PHE A 25 0.31 -1.27 6.92
N ILE A 26 0.42 -0.23 6.09
CA ILE A 26 -0.16 1.08 6.41
C ILE A 26 -1.69 1.00 6.29
N CYS A 27 -2.37 1.03 7.43
CA CYS A 27 -3.84 1.11 7.49
C CYS A 27 -4.35 2.17 8.47
N HIS A 28 -3.45 2.88 9.16
CA HIS A 28 -3.78 3.76 10.27
C HIS A 28 -4.64 4.97 9.87
N HIS A 29 -4.48 5.46 8.64
CA HIS A 29 -5.26 6.58 8.09
C HIS A 29 -6.72 6.21 7.84
N ASN A 30 -6.99 4.93 7.53
CA ASN A 30 -8.35 4.41 7.31
C ASN A 30 -9.03 3.92 8.61
N CYS A 31 -8.26 3.76 9.70
CA CYS A 31 -8.78 3.25 10.97
C CYS A 31 -9.98 4.02 11.51
N PHE A 32 -10.00 5.36 11.37
CA PHE A 32 -11.12 6.18 11.84
C PHE A 32 -12.42 5.90 11.07
N LEU A 33 -12.33 5.70 9.75
CA LEU A 33 -13.48 5.36 8.91
C LEU A 33 -14.05 4.00 9.28
N VAL A 34 -13.17 3.00 9.47
CA VAL A 34 -13.59 1.66 9.87
C VAL A 34 -14.19 1.69 11.27
N TYR A 35 -13.55 2.37 12.23
CA TYR A 35 -14.06 2.51 13.60
C TYR A 35 -15.45 3.16 13.64
N GLY A 36 -15.65 4.23 12.87
CA GLY A 36 -16.95 4.92 12.76
C GLY A 36 -18.03 4.12 12.03
N SER A 37 -17.66 3.05 11.32
CA SER A 37 -18.59 2.15 10.63
C SER A 37 -19.01 0.95 11.48
N LEU A 38 -18.43 0.76 12.68
CA LEU A 38 -18.85 -0.29 13.61
C LEU A 38 -20.20 0.06 14.23
N GLU A 39 -21.09 -0.92 14.29
CA GLU A 39 -22.40 -0.80 14.95
C GLU A 39 -22.27 -0.44 16.44
N GLU A 40 -21.26 -1.00 17.12
CA GLU A 40 -20.92 -0.67 18.51
C GLU A 40 -19.44 -0.31 18.64
N PRO A 41 -19.07 0.99 18.57
CA PRO A 41 -17.69 1.45 18.64
C PRO A 41 -17.20 1.42 20.10
N THR A 42 -16.74 0.26 20.53
CA THR A 42 -16.06 0.07 21.82
C THR A 42 -14.59 -0.29 21.60
N VAL A 43 -13.71 0.16 22.50
CA VAL A 43 -12.26 -0.09 22.41
C VAL A 43 -11.96 -1.59 22.39
N ALA A 44 -12.67 -2.40 23.19
CA ALA A 44 -12.47 -3.84 23.24
C ALA A 44 -12.82 -4.54 21.91
N LYS A 45 -13.95 -4.18 21.27
CA LYS A 45 -14.33 -4.72 19.96
C LYS A 45 -13.36 -4.27 18.88
N TRP A 46 -12.97 -2.99 18.90
CA TRP A 46 -12.01 -2.42 17.98
C TRP A 46 -10.65 -3.12 18.03
N CYS A 47 -10.11 -3.36 19.23
CA CYS A 47 -8.87 -4.10 19.41
C CYS A 47 -8.96 -5.52 18.83
N ARG A 48 -10.07 -6.24 19.03
CA ARG A 48 -10.27 -7.58 18.46
C ARG A 48 -10.32 -7.54 16.93
N VAL A 49 -11.01 -6.57 16.34
CA VAL A 49 -11.06 -6.38 14.89
C VAL A 49 -9.66 -6.12 14.34
N ILE A 50 -8.90 -5.18 14.91
CA ILE A 50 -7.54 -4.88 14.46
C ILE A 50 -6.65 -6.12 14.51
N HIS A 51 -6.59 -6.82 15.65
CA HIS A 51 -5.70 -7.98 15.80
C HIS A 51 -6.07 -9.10 14.82
N THR A 52 -7.37 -9.37 14.67
CA THR A 52 -7.84 -10.41 13.74
C THR A 52 -7.50 -10.03 12.30
N SER A 53 -7.76 -8.78 11.90
CA SER A 53 -7.46 -8.29 10.55
C SER A 53 -5.96 -8.33 10.24
N ILE A 54 -5.11 -7.88 11.16
CA ILE A 54 -3.65 -7.92 10.96
C ILE A 54 -3.16 -9.35 10.84
N LEU A 55 -3.61 -10.26 11.73
CA LEU A 55 -3.18 -11.66 11.68
C LEU A 55 -3.57 -12.34 10.36
N VAL A 56 -4.78 -12.11 9.88
CA VAL A 56 -5.25 -12.66 8.59
C VAL A 56 -4.44 -12.05 7.43
N SER A 57 -4.23 -10.74 7.42
CA SER A 57 -3.42 -10.09 6.39
C SER A 57 -1.98 -10.60 6.37
N VAL A 58 -1.33 -10.74 7.53
CA VAL A 58 0.03 -11.31 7.63
C VAL A 58 0.07 -12.73 7.10
N PHE A 59 -0.90 -13.57 7.47
CA PHE A 59 -0.97 -14.95 6.98
C PHE A 59 -1.07 -15.00 5.45
N ILE A 60 -1.96 -14.20 4.85
CA ILE A 60 -2.13 -14.13 3.40
C ILE A 60 -0.86 -13.59 2.73
N CYS A 61 -0.26 -12.52 3.25
CA CYS A 61 0.98 -11.96 2.72
C CYS A 61 2.12 -12.99 2.73
N VAL A 62 2.31 -13.73 3.82
CA VAL A 62 3.33 -14.78 3.92
C VAL A 62 3.06 -15.91 2.93
N LEU A 63 1.81 -16.32 2.77
CA LEU A 63 1.43 -17.35 1.80
C LEU A 63 1.76 -16.92 0.37
N PHE A 64 1.35 -15.72 -0.04
CA PHE A 64 1.63 -15.19 -1.37
C PHE A 64 3.13 -14.96 -1.60
N ALA A 65 3.83 -14.37 -0.63
CA ALA A 65 5.26 -14.13 -0.72
C ALA A 65 6.04 -15.45 -0.86
N THR A 66 5.69 -16.47 -0.07
CA THR A 66 6.35 -17.78 -0.12
C THR A 66 6.09 -18.48 -1.45
N CYS A 67 4.83 -18.56 -1.89
CA CYS A 67 4.49 -19.18 -3.18
C CYS A 67 5.12 -18.45 -4.37
N GLY A 68 5.08 -17.11 -4.37
CA GLY A 68 5.69 -16.29 -5.42
C GLY A 68 7.21 -16.46 -5.46
N TYR A 69 7.87 -16.39 -4.30
CA TYR A 69 9.33 -16.54 -4.21
C TYR A 69 9.78 -17.96 -4.59
N LEU A 70 9.09 -19.01 -4.15
CA LEU A 70 9.41 -20.39 -4.53
C LEU A 70 9.31 -20.63 -6.04
N THR A 71 8.43 -19.91 -6.73
CA THR A 71 8.19 -20.06 -8.17
C THR A 71 9.32 -19.43 -9.00
N PHE A 72 9.76 -18.22 -8.63
CA PHE A 72 10.70 -17.42 -9.44
C PHE A 72 12.12 -17.31 -8.85
N THR A 73 12.27 -17.47 -7.54
CA THR A 73 13.53 -17.35 -6.79
C THR A 73 14.26 -16.04 -7.12
N GLY A 74 15.54 -16.06 -7.49
CA GLY A 74 16.32 -14.88 -7.86
C GLY A 74 15.88 -14.15 -9.13
N PHE A 75 14.87 -14.62 -9.86
CA PHE A 75 14.29 -13.90 -11.01
C PHE A 75 13.08 -13.02 -10.64
N THR A 76 12.66 -13.03 -9.38
CA THR A 76 11.47 -12.30 -8.90
C THR A 76 11.59 -10.79 -9.16
N GLN A 77 10.66 -10.25 -9.95
CA GLN A 77 10.49 -8.81 -10.16
C GLN A 77 9.73 -8.14 -9.00
N GLY A 78 9.83 -6.80 -8.91
CA GLY A 78 9.17 -6.00 -7.87
C GLY A 78 7.63 -6.03 -7.93
N ASP A 79 7.05 -6.29 -9.10
CA ASP A 79 5.65 -6.68 -9.27
C ASP A 79 5.59 -8.18 -9.62
N LEU A 80 4.82 -8.94 -8.84
CA LEU A 80 4.63 -10.37 -9.07
C LEU A 80 4.08 -10.64 -10.47
N PHE A 81 3.14 -9.82 -10.95
CA PHE A 81 2.50 -10.01 -12.25
C PHE A 81 3.47 -9.81 -13.43
N GLU A 82 4.58 -9.10 -13.24
CA GLU A 82 5.57 -8.90 -14.31
C GLU A 82 6.39 -10.18 -14.57
N ASN A 83 6.41 -11.13 -13.63
CA ASN A 83 7.09 -12.42 -13.80
C ASN A 83 6.32 -13.40 -14.71
N TYR A 84 5.04 -13.13 -14.99
CA TYR A 84 4.16 -14.02 -15.74
C TYR A 84 3.89 -13.48 -17.15
N CYS A 85 3.77 -14.37 -18.13
CA CYS A 85 3.45 -13.99 -19.50
C CYS A 85 2.10 -13.25 -19.60
N ARG A 86 1.99 -12.34 -20.59
CA ARG A 86 0.76 -11.59 -20.88
C ARG A 86 -0.35 -12.45 -21.48
N SER A 87 0.00 -13.60 -22.07
CA SER A 87 -0.94 -14.54 -22.71
C SER A 87 -1.55 -15.56 -21.75
N ASP A 88 -1.24 -15.50 -20.45
CA ASP A 88 -1.82 -16.38 -19.45
C ASP A 88 -3.17 -15.80 -18.99
N ASP A 89 -4.26 -16.51 -19.29
CA ASP A 89 -5.63 -16.07 -19.01
C ASP A 89 -5.88 -15.92 -17.49
N LEU A 90 -5.33 -16.81 -16.66
CA LEU A 90 -5.52 -16.78 -15.21
C LEU A 90 -4.84 -15.55 -14.61
N VAL A 91 -3.60 -15.30 -15.02
CA VAL A 91 -2.82 -14.15 -14.54
C VAL A 91 -3.44 -12.85 -15.06
N THR A 92 -3.94 -12.84 -16.29
CA THR A 92 -4.64 -11.69 -16.87
C THR A 92 -5.93 -11.37 -16.12
N PHE A 93 -6.69 -12.40 -15.73
CA PHE A 93 -7.82 -12.22 -14.82
C PHE A 93 -7.39 -11.66 -13.45
N GLY A 94 -6.29 -12.15 -12.89
CA GLY A 94 -5.70 -11.59 -11.67
C GLY A 94 -5.34 -10.11 -11.78
N ARG A 95 -4.71 -9.69 -12.89
CA ARG A 95 -4.40 -8.28 -13.19
C ARG A 95 -5.66 -7.43 -13.26
N PHE A 96 -6.74 -7.96 -13.84
CA PHE A 96 -8.03 -7.28 -13.91
C PHE A 96 -8.64 -7.08 -12.51
N CYS A 97 -8.68 -8.12 -11.67
CA CYS A 97 -9.16 -8.03 -10.29
C CYS A 97 -8.33 -7.06 -9.45
N TYR A 98 -7.00 -7.09 -9.62
CA TYR A 98 -6.09 -6.13 -8.99
C TYR A 98 -6.42 -4.70 -9.42
N GLY A 99 -6.62 -4.46 -10.72
CA GLY A 99 -7.04 -3.16 -11.25
C GLY A 99 -8.36 -2.65 -10.66
N ILE A 100 -9.39 -3.51 -10.56
CA ILE A 100 -10.66 -3.15 -9.89
C ILE A 100 -10.41 -2.74 -8.44
N THR A 101 -9.59 -3.50 -7.71
CA THR A 101 -9.27 -3.22 -6.31
C THR A 101 -8.61 -1.84 -6.16
N VAL A 102 -7.67 -1.51 -7.03
CA VAL A 102 -7.02 -0.19 -7.06
C VAL A 102 -8.04 0.93 -7.36
N ILE A 103 -8.92 0.74 -8.34
CA ILE A 103 -9.98 1.70 -8.68
C ILE A 103 -10.92 1.94 -7.51
N LEU A 104 -11.29 0.89 -6.76
CA LEU A 104 -12.18 1.01 -5.61
C LEU A 104 -11.49 1.65 -4.40
N THR A 105 -10.18 1.45 -4.26
CA THR A 105 -9.39 2.01 -3.16
C THR A 105 -9.15 3.51 -3.34
N TYR A 106 -8.96 3.96 -4.59
CA TYR A 106 -8.60 5.35 -4.89
C TYR A 106 -9.59 6.40 -4.32
N PRO A 107 -10.93 6.28 -4.47
CA PRO A 107 -11.87 7.22 -3.88
C PRO A 107 -11.79 7.32 -2.36
N ILE A 108 -11.54 6.20 -1.68
CA ILE A 108 -11.44 6.13 -0.21
C ILE A 108 -10.20 6.92 0.25
N GLU A 109 -9.06 6.71 -0.41
CA GLU A 109 -7.81 7.41 -0.11
C GLU A 109 -7.90 8.92 -0.39
N CYS A 110 -8.58 9.31 -1.47
CA CYS A 110 -8.87 10.73 -1.73
C CYS A 110 -9.74 11.35 -0.63
N PHE A 111 -10.73 10.61 -0.11
CA PHE A 111 -11.57 11.07 0.99
C PHE A 111 -10.74 11.32 2.25
N VAL A 112 -9.92 10.34 2.65
CA VAL A 112 -9.09 10.45 3.85
C VAL A 112 -8.05 11.56 3.73
N THR A 113 -7.39 11.68 2.58
CA THR A 113 -6.41 12.75 2.31
C THR A 113 -7.06 14.12 2.46
N ARG A 114 -8.26 14.30 1.89
CA ARG A 114 -9.02 15.55 2.02
C ARG A 114 -9.35 15.87 3.48
N GLU A 115 -9.80 14.87 4.24
CA GLU A 115 -10.18 15.04 5.64
C GLU A 115 -8.98 15.42 6.52
N VAL A 116 -7.84 14.76 6.32
CA VAL A 116 -6.59 15.07 7.03
C VAL A 116 -6.15 16.51 6.75
N ILE A 117 -6.12 16.92 5.48
CA ILE A 117 -5.70 18.28 5.11
C ILE A 117 -6.68 19.33 5.63
N ALA A 118 -7.99 19.09 5.54
CA ALA A 118 -9.00 20.00 6.07
C ALA A 118 -8.84 20.20 7.59
N ASN A 119 -8.59 19.12 8.33
CA ASN A 119 -8.44 19.18 9.79
C ASN A 119 -7.13 19.86 10.21
N VAL A 120 -6.01 19.61 9.50
CA VAL A 120 -4.71 20.22 9.83
C VAL A 120 -4.68 21.72 9.52
N PHE A 121 -5.22 22.16 8.39
CA PHE A 121 -5.07 23.55 7.94
C PHE A 121 -6.22 24.48 8.36
N LEU A 122 -7.43 23.97 8.59
CA LEU A 122 -8.62 24.81 8.78
C LEU A 122 -9.37 24.59 10.09
N GLY A 123 -8.97 23.63 10.94
CA GLY A 123 -9.55 23.46 12.27
C GLY A 123 -11.07 23.17 12.32
N GLY A 124 -11.69 22.86 11.18
CA GLY A 124 -13.10 22.42 11.08
C GLY A 124 -14.03 23.34 10.28
N ASN A 125 -14.61 22.77 9.21
CA ASN A 125 -15.60 23.30 8.23
C ASN A 125 -15.09 24.21 7.09
N PRO A 126 -14.34 23.64 6.11
CA PRO A 126 -14.08 24.31 4.84
C PRO A 126 -15.36 24.46 4.00
N SER A 127 -15.46 25.59 3.28
CA SER A 127 -16.52 25.82 2.27
C SER A 127 -16.52 24.74 1.19
N SER A 128 -17.69 24.47 0.60
CA SER A 128 -17.83 23.44 -0.46
C SER A 128 -16.88 23.67 -1.64
N VAL A 129 -16.58 24.94 -1.96
CA VAL A 129 -15.65 25.32 -3.03
C VAL A 129 -14.22 24.91 -2.68
N PHE A 130 -13.78 25.13 -1.43
CA PHE A 130 -12.46 24.71 -0.98
C PHE A 130 -12.29 23.19 -1.05
N ARG A 131 -13.33 22.42 -0.68
CA ARG A 131 -13.31 20.95 -0.75
C ARG A 131 -13.12 20.44 -2.18
N ILE A 132 -13.78 21.09 -3.16
CA ILE A 132 -13.66 20.73 -4.58
C ILE A 132 -12.25 21.06 -5.09
N ILE A 133 -11.76 22.28 -4.83
CA ILE A 133 -10.41 22.70 -5.24
C ILE A 133 -9.36 21.74 -4.68
N LEU A 134 -9.44 21.42 -3.38
CA LEU A 134 -8.50 20.51 -2.73
C LEU A 134 -8.49 19.13 -3.39
N THR A 135 -9.67 18.58 -3.65
CA THR A 135 -9.80 17.25 -4.29
C THR A 135 -9.22 17.25 -5.70
N VAL A 136 -9.49 18.30 -6.49
CA VAL A 136 -8.92 18.45 -7.85
C VAL A 136 -7.40 18.55 -7.80
N VAL A 137 -6.84 19.32 -6.87
CA VAL A 137 -5.38 19.45 -6.69
C VAL A 137 -4.76 18.10 -6.32
N ILE A 138 -5.34 17.36 -5.38
CA ILE A 138 -4.86 16.03 -4.98
C ILE A 138 -4.86 15.07 -6.16
N ILE A 139 -5.96 14.99 -6.91
CA ILE A 139 -6.09 14.09 -8.07
C ILE A 139 -5.08 14.48 -9.16
N THR A 140 -4.96 15.78 -9.46
CA THR A 140 -4.05 16.28 -10.48
C THR A 140 -2.59 15.99 -10.11
N ALA A 141 -2.20 16.25 -8.86
CA ALA A 141 -0.86 15.96 -8.37
C ALA A 141 -0.56 14.45 -8.41
N ALA A 142 -1.48 13.61 -7.94
CA ALA A 142 -1.34 12.15 -7.98
C ALA A 142 -1.20 11.63 -9.42
N THR A 143 -2.01 12.16 -10.35
CA THR A 143 -1.96 11.80 -11.77
C THR A 143 -0.65 12.24 -12.40
N LEU A 144 -0.17 13.44 -12.09
CA LEU A 144 1.11 13.94 -12.58
C LEU A 144 2.28 13.07 -12.09
N VAL A 145 2.29 12.72 -10.80
CA VAL A 145 3.31 11.81 -10.25
C VAL A 145 3.24 10.44 -10.92
N SER A 146 2.04 9.91 -11.15
CA SER A 146 1.86 8.63 -11.86
C SER A 146 2.32 8.67 -13.32
N LEU A 147 2.27 9.83 -13.98
CA LEU A 147 2.79 10.00 -15.36
C LEU A 147 4.30 10.22 -15.40
N LEU A 148 4.89 10.71 -14.31
CA LEU A 148 6.33 10.95 -14.21
C LEU A 148 7.09 9.73 -13.68
N ILE A 149 6.42 8.83 -12.96
CA ILE A 149 7.03 7.65 -12.32
C ILE A 149 6.28 6.39 -12.74
N ASP A 150 6.81 5.70 -13.75
CA ASP A 150 6.27 4.41 -14.21
C ASP A 150 6.68 3.23 -13.29
N CYS A 151 7.74 3.41 -12.49
CA CYS A 151 8.30 2.36 -11.65
C CYS A 151 7.77 2.45 -10.22
N LEU A 152 6.89 1.52 -9.85
CA LEU A 152 6.39 1.36 -8.46
C LEU A 152 7.54 1.27 -7.44
N GLY A 153 8.65 0.62 -7.81
CA GLY A 153 9.83 0.48 -6.96
C GLY A 153 10.43 1.81 -6.49
N ILE A 154 10.41 2.85 -7.34
CA ILE A 154 10.94 4.18 -6.99
C ILE A 154 10.06 4.85 -5.94
N VAL A 155 8.74 4.75 -6.08
CA VAL A 155 7.78 5.32 -5.10
C VAL A 155 7.92 4.65 -3.75
N LEU A 156 8.07 3.32 -3.73
CA LEU A 156 8.28 2.56 -2.50
C LEU A 156 9.66 2.85 -1.87
N GLU A 157 10.68 3.06 -2.69
CA GLU A 157 12.03 3.42 -2.23
C GLU A 157 12.09 4.82 -1.61
N LEU A 158 11.27 5.76 -2.08
CA LEU A 158 11.12 7.09 -1.48
C LEU A 158 10.48 7.05 -0.07
N ASN A 159 9.60 6.09 0.17
CA ASN A 159 9.07 5.83 1.51
C ASN A 159 10.16 5.26 2.42
N VAL A 160 11.00 4.35 1.90
CA VAL A 160 12.14 3.77 2.64
C VAL A 160 13.15 4.84 3.02
N SER A 161 13.49 5.77 2.11
CA SER A 161 14.47 6.83 2.39
C SER A 161 13.98 7.77 3.49
N THR A 162 12.70 8.15 3.46
CA THR A 162 12.07 8.94 4.52
C THR A 162 12.11 8.20 5.87
N LEU A 163 11.83 6.90 5.87
CA LEU A 163 11.92 6.06 7.07
C LEU A 163 13.36 5.99 7.61
N LYS A 164 14.36 5.84 6.73
CA LYS A 164 15.79 5.86 7.10
C LYS A 164 16.19 7.17 7.76
N ASP A 165 15.72 8.30 7.23
CA ASP A 165 16.03 9.61 7.79
C ASP A 165 15.36 9.82 9.16
N LEU A 166 14.15 9.29 9.35
CA LEU A 166 13.44 9.30 10.62
C LEU A 166 14.10 8.40 11.69
N LEU A 167 14.74 7.32 11.27
CA LEU A 167 15.44 6.37 12.15
C LEU A 167 16.90 6.75 12.41
N ARG A 168 17.47 7.70 11.68
CA ARG A 168 18.84 8.20 11.85
C ARG A 168 19.20 8.69 13.28
N PRO A 169 18.28 9.24 14.11
CA PRO A 169 18.58 9.65 15.49
C PRO A 169 18.43 8.53 16.54
N PHE A 170 18.08 7.30 16.15
CA PHE A 170 18.03 6.11 17.02
C PHE A 170 19.13 5.12 16.67
#